data_AF-A0A356IK28-F1
#
_entry.id   AF-A0A356IK28-F1
#
_cell.length_a   1.000
_cell.length_b   1.000
_cell.length_c   1.000
_cell.angle_alpha   90.00
_cell.angle_beta   90.00
_cell.angle_gamma   90.00
#
_symmetry.space_group_name_H-M   'P 1'
#
loop_
_entity.id
_entity.type
_entity.pdbx_description
1 polymer ?
#
loop_
_entity_poly.entity_id
_entity_poly.type
_entity_poly.pdbx_seq_one_letter_code
_entity_poly.pdbx_strand_id
1 'polypeptide(L)' 'MRLMVYRAASRAEQGLDFHENAYWCRAFCAEKAMEIGTNGVQLLGGHGFIREHPVELWYRNLRAAALLQGAACI' A
#
# COMPACT_ATOMS: atom_id res chain seq x y z
N MET A 1 4.65 -1.86 -8.25
CA MET A 1 3.37 -1.28 -7.77
C MET A 1 2.82 -0.21 -8.72
N ARG A 2 3.50 0.93 -8.91
CA ARG A 2 2.97 2.05 -9.73
C ARG A 2 2.50 1.66 -11.14
N LEU A 3 3.34 0.95 -11.90
CA LEU A 3 2.99 0.53 -13.27
C LEU A 3 1.78 -0.41 -13.31
N MET A 4 1.64 -1.30 -12.32
CA MET A 4 0.49 -2.21 -12.25
C MET A 4 -0.80 -1.43 -12.05
N VAL A 5 -0.80 -0.46 -11.13
CA VAL A 5 -1.95 0.42 -10.86
C VAL A 5 -2.35 1.20 -12.11
N TYR A 6 -1.38 1.82 -12.80
CA TYR A 6 -1.67 2.57 -14.03
C TYR A 6 -2.19 1.68 -15.15
N ARG A 7 -1.70 0.44 -15.27
CA ARG A 7 -2.21 -0.52 -16.24
C ARG A 7 -3.66 -0.94 -15.92
N ALA A 8 -3.97 -1.21 -14.65
CA ALA A 8 -5.32 -1.55 -14.22
C ALA A 8 -6.29 -0.37 -14.45
N ALA A 9 -5.88 0.85 -14.10
CA ALA A 9 -6.66 2.07 -14.31
C ALA A 9 -6.90 2.34 -15.81
N SER A 10 -5.85 2.26 -16.63
CA SER A 10 -5.96 2.47 -18.08
C SER A 10 -6.90 1.47 -18.75
N ARG A 11 -6.92 0.21 -18.29
CA ARG A 11 -7.89 -0.79 -18.78
C ARG A 11 -9.32 -0.45 -18.38
N ALA A 12 -9.52 0.01 -17.14
CA ALA A 12 -10.83 0.43 -16.65
C ALA A 12 -11.38 1.61 -17.46
N GLU A 13 -10.55 2.60 -17.79
CA GLU A 13 -10.93 3.75 -18.63
C GLU A 13 -11.32 3.34 -20.07
N GLN A 14 -10.70 2.28 -20.59
CA GLN A 14 -11.00 1.72 -21.92
C GLN A 14 -12.22 0.79 -21.92
N GLY A 15 -12.86 0.55 -20.77
CA GLY A 15 -13.96 -0.40 -20.64
C GLY A 15 -13.54 -1.86 -20.81
N LEU A 16 -12.24 -2.17 -20.69
CA LEU A 16 -11.71 -3.52 -20.76
C LEU A 16 -11.81 -4.19 -19.38
N ASP A 17 -11.82 -5.52 -19.36
CA ASP A 17 -11.76 -6.25 -18.08
C ASP A 17 -10.49 -5.89 -17.30
N PHE A 18 -10.69 -5.47 -16.05
CA PHE A 18 -9.65 -4.95 -15.17
C PHE A 18 -9.72 -5.55 -13.76
N HIS A 19 -10.74 -6.35 -13.42
CA HIS A 19 -10.97 -6.82 -12.06
C HIS A 19 -9.81 -7.67 -11.53
N GLU A 20 -9.31 -8.60 -12.34
CA GLU A 20 -8.14 -9.42 -11.99
C GLU A 20 -6.89 -8.56 -11.78
N ASN A 21 -6.64 -7.63 -12.70
CA ASN A 21 -5.49 -6.73 -12.59
C ASN A 21 -5.57 -5.86 -11.33
N ALA A 22 -6.75 -5.34 -11.01
CA ALA A 22 -6.98 -4.54 -9.81
C ALA A 22 -6.80 -5.38 -8.53
N TYR A 23 -7.27 -6.64 -8.53
CA TYR A 23 -7.06 -7.57 -7.43
C TYR A 23 -5.57 -7.81 -7.16
N TRP A 24 -4.79 -8.16 -8.20
CA TRP A 24 -3.35 -8.38 -8.06
C TRP A 24 -2.60 -7.10 -7.68
N CYS A 25 -2.97 -5.93 -8.22
CA CYS A 25 -2.41 -4.66 -7.80
C CYS A 25 -2.59 -4.44 -6.30
N ARG A 26 -3.82 -4.66 -5.82
CA ARG A 26 -4.20 -4.49 -4.43
C ARG A 26 -3.44 -5.44 -3.51
N ALA A 27 -3.46 -6.73 -3.82
CA ALA A 27 -2.76 -7.76 -3.04
C ALA A 27 -1.27 -7.46 -2.92
N PHE A 28 -0.62 -7.13 -4.04
CA PHE A 28 0.80 -6.81 -4.06
C PHE A 28 1.14 -5.52 -3.29
N CYS A 29 0.28 -4.50 -3.34
CA CYS A 29 0.46 -3.28 -2.54
C CYS A 29 0.30 -3.55 -1.04
N ALA A 30 -0.68 -4.37 -0.65
CA ALA A 30 -0.90 -4.74 0.75
C ALA A 30 0.28 -5.55 1.32
N GLU A 31 0.81 -6.50 0.55
CA GLU A 31 1.98 -7.29 0.93
C GLU A 31 3.21 -6.40 1.18
N LYS A 32 3.45 -5.43 0.30
CA LYS A 32 4.61 -4.52 0.40
C LYS A 32 4.44 -3.37 1.39
N ALA A 33 3.21 -3.05 1.79
CA ALA A 33 2.93 -1.92 2.69
C ALA A 33 3.67 -2.07 4.04
N MET A 34 3.64 -3.26 4.64
CA MET A 34 4.30 -3.50 5.93
C MET A 34 5.82 -3.50 5.85
N GLU A 35 6.37 -4.05 4.78
CA GLU A 35 7.82 -4.03 4.51
C GLU A 35 8.32 -2.58 4.38
N ILE A 36 7.63 -1.76 3.57
CA ILE A 36 8.00 -0.36 3.34
C ILE A 36 7.89 0.47 4.62
N GLY A 37 6.79 0.34 5.36
CA GLY A 37 6.60 1.07 6.61
C GLY A 37 7.66 0.71 7.65
N THR A 38 7.95 -0.58 7.80
CA THR A 38 8.94 -1.07 8.77
C THR A 38 10.35 -0.60 8.41
N ASN A 39 10.74 -0.73 7.14
CA ASN A 39 12.03 -0.26 6.66
C ASN A 39 12.18 1.26 6.82
N GLY A 40 11.10 2.02 6.57
CA GLY A 40 11.11 3.48 6.75
C GLY A 40 11.42 3.90 8.18
N VAL A 41 10.76 3.29 9.17
CA VAL A 41 11.02 3.58 10.58
C VAL A 41 12.42 3.11 10.98
N GLN A 42 12.84 1.94 10.52
CA GLN A 42 14.15 1.37 10.82
C GLN A 42 15.31 2.22 10.30
N LEU A 43 15.15 2.85 9.12
CA LEU A 43 16.16 3.76 8.55
C LEU A 43 16.43 4.99 9.42
N LEU A 44 15.42 5.49 10.15
CA LEU A 44 15.57 6.65 11.04
C LEU A 44 15.89 6.25 12.49
N GLY A 45 15.89 4.95 12.80
CA GLY A 45 16.07 4.45 14.17
C GLY A 45 15.02 5.04 15.13
N GLY A 46 15.44 5.50 16.31
CA GLY A 46 14.54 6.10 17.31
C GLY A 46 13.76 7.32 16.79
N HIS A 47 14.34 8.08 15.86
CA HIS A 47 13.66 9.23 15.24
C HIS A 47 12.52 8.80 14.29
N GLY A 48 12.48 7.53 13.88
CA GLY A 48 11.39 6.98 13.09
C GLY A 48 10.07 6.87 13.85
N PHE A 49 10.08 7.04 15.19
CA PHE A 49 8.89 6.94 16.04
C PHE A 49 8.40 8.30 16.58
N ILE A 50 9.12 9.39 16.34
CA ILE A 50 8.72 10.73 16.78
C ILE A 50 7.94 11.46 15.67
N ARG A 51 7.07 12.39 16.08
CA ARG A 51 6.17 13.11 15.16
C ARG A 51 6.85 14.18 14.30
N GLU A 52 8.14 14.43 14.50
CA GLU A 52 8.91 15.36 13.66
C GLU A 52 9.10 14.82 12.24
N HIS A 53 9.10 13.49 12.08
CA HIS A 53 9.17 12.85 10.77
C HIS A 53 7.84 12.17 10.43
N PRO A 54 7.37 12.28 9.17
CA PRO A 54 6.08 11.70 8.78
C PRO A 54 6.10 10.17 8.72
N VAL A 55 7.25 9.52 8.88
CA VAL A 55 7.41 8.07 8.71
C VAL A 55 6.62 7.27 9.74
N GLU A 56 6.47 7.78 10.97
CA GLU A 56 5.66 7.13 12.00
C GLU A 56 4.19 7.04 11.57
N LEU A 57 3.68 8.13 10.98
CA LEU A 57 2.31 8.23 10.49
C LEU A 57 2.12 7.28 9.31
N TRP A 58 3.08 7.24 8.39
CA TRP A 58 3.05 6.33 7.24
C TRP A 58 3.07 4.86 7.69
N TYR A 59 3.90 4.50 8.66
CA TYR A 59 3.92 3.15 9.23
C TYR A 59 2.55 2.74 9.79
N ARG A 60 1.93 3.61 10.60
CA ARG A 60 0.59 3.34 11.16
C ARG A 60 -0.48 3.23 10.07
N ASN A 61 -0.46 4.13 9.09
CA ASN A 61 -1.42 4.14 8.00
C ASN A 61 -1.28 2.91 7.10
N LEU A 62 -0.05 2.49 6.78
CA LEU A 62 0.22 1.31 5.97
C LEU A 62 -0.27 0.03 6.67
N ARG A 63 -0.13 -0.05 8.00
CA ARG A 63 -0.66 -1.15 8.81
C ARG A 63 -2.19 -1.18 8.84
N ALA A 64 -2.83 -0.01 8.96
CA ALA A 64 -4.28 0.11 8.90
C ALA A 64 -4.83 -0.25 7.51
N ALA A 65 -4.19 0.22 6.43
CA ALA A 65 -4.58 -0.06 5.06
C ALA A 65 -4.53 -1.56 4.74
N ALA A 66 -3.49 -2.27 5.17
CA ALA A 66 -3.38 -3.72 4.99
C ALA A 66 -4.55 -4.47 5.66
N LEU A 67 -4.96 -4.03 6.86
CA LEU A 67 -6.00 -4.67 7.65
C LEU A 67 -7.41 -4.37 7.14
N LEU A 68 -7.69 -3.10 6.81
CA LEU A 68 -8.96 -2.67 6.22
C LEU A 68 -9.25 -3.37 4.90
N GLN A 69 -8.22 -3.59 4.07
CA GLN A 69 -8.42 -4.29 2.80
C GLN A 69 -8.61 -5.81 2.94
N GLY A 70 -8.12 -6.40 4.03
CA GLY A 70 -8.42 -7.80 4.37
C GLY A 70 -9.82 -7.98 4.91
N ALA A 71 -10.30 -7.07 5.77
CA ALA A 71 -11.61 -7.20 6.43
C ALA A 71 -12.80 -6.72 5.58
N ALA A 72 -12.62 -5.71 4.74
CA ALA A 72 -13.71 -5.13 3.94
C ALA A 72 -14.05 -5.90 2.65
N CYS A 73 -13.36 -7.02 2.37
CA CYS A 73 -13.50 -7.77 1.11
C CYS A 73 -13.56 -9.30 1.31
N ILE A 74 -13.84 -9.77 2.52
CA ILE A 74 -14.36 -11.12 2.80
C ILE A 74 -15.87 -10.99 2.94
#